data_AF-A0A9E5P9G5-F1
#
_entry.id   AF-A0A9E5P9G5-F1
#
_cell.length_a   1.000
_cell.length_b   1.000
_cell.length_c   1.000
_cell.angle_alpha   90.00
_cell.angle_beta   90.00
_cell.angle_gamma   90.00
#
_symmetry.space_group_name_H-M   'P 1'
#
loop_
_entity.id
_entity.type
_entity.pdbx_description
1 polymer ?
#
loop_
_entity_poly.entity_id
_entity_poly.type
_entity_poly.pdbx_seq_one_letter_code
_entity_poly.pdbx_strand_id
1 'polypeptide(L)' 'RYIRDWVQPPLNGSRPLPPAVYNHWFKLGADIDEQTMLSLVEPARRLGMEYFVLDAGWYA' A
#
# COMPACT_ATOMS: atom_id res chain seq x y z
N ARG A 1 12.74 7.41 -19.75
CA ARG A 1 13.89 8.26 -19.33
C ARG A 1 13.38 9.59 -18.78
N TYR A 2 12.76 10.46 -19.60
CA TYR A 2 12.23 11.76 -19.17
C TYR A 2 11.40 11.76 -17.88
N ILE A 3 10.32 10.98 -17.80
CA ILE A 3 9.45 10.96 -16.61
C ILE A 3 10.22 10.65 -15.33
N ARG A 4 11.05 9.60 -15.33
CA ARG A 4 11.79 9.15 -14.13
C ARG A 4 12.95 10.06 -13.75
N ASP A 5 13.49 10.84 -14.69
CA ASP A 5 14.67 11.68 -14.49
C ASP A 5 14.31 13.16 -14.24
N TRP A 6 13.15 13.62 -14.72
CA TRP A 6 12.81 15.05 -14.76
C TRP A 6 11.42 15.40 -14.21
N VAL A 7 10.49 14.45 -14.14
CA VAL A 7 9.10 14.72 -13.71
C VAL A 7 8.79 14.10 -12.36
N GLN A 8 9.20 12.85 -12.16
CA GLN A 8 8.94 12.10 -10.94
C GLN A 8 9.71 12.71 -9.77
N PRO A 9 9.04 13.18 -8.72
CA PRO A 9 9.72 13.71 -7.55
C PRO A 9 10.49 12.59 -6.83
N PRO A 10 11.64 12.91 -6.21
CA PRO A 10 12.33 11.97 -5.34
C PRO A 10 11.46 11.66 -4.10
N LEU A 11 11.50 10.41 -3.64
CA LEU A 11 10.95 10.02 -2.34
C LEU A 11 12.10 9.97 -1.34
N ASN A 12 12.05 10.84 -0.33
CA ASN A 12 13.11 10.97 0.67
C ASN A 12 14.52 11.14 0.07
N GLY A 13 14.65 12.03 -0.92
CA GLY A 13 15.93 12.34 -1.59
C GLY A 13 16.44 11.27 -2.56
N SER A 14 15.74 10.13 -2.70
CA SER A 14 16.12 9.03 -3.59
C SER A 14 15.08 8.80 -4.68
N ARG A 15 15.49 8.16 -5.78
CA ARG A 15 14.52 7.65 -6.76
C ARG A 15 13.60 6.65 -6.05
N PRO A 16 12.28 6.84 -6.07
CA PRO A 16 11.36 5.84 -5.52
C PRO A 16 11.49 4.55 -6.33
N LEU A 17 11.81 3.44 -5.65
CA LEU A 17 11.48 2.13 -6.18
C LEU A 17 9.98 1.92 -6.00
N PRO A 18 9.25 1.34 -6.97
CA PRO A 18 7.85 1.05 -6.77
C PRO A 18 7.73 0.00 -5.65
N PRO A 19 7.11 0.32 -4.51
CA PRO A 19 6.99 -0.63 -3.43
C PRO A 19 6.06 -1.79 -3.82
N ALA A 20 6.27 -2.95 -3.22
CA ALA A 20 5.29 -4.02 -3.21
C ALA A 20 4.16 -3.66 -2.22
N VAL A 21 2.93 -3.54 -2.73
CA VAL A 21 1.80 -3.02 -1.95
C VAL A 21 0.67 -4.04 -1.88
N TYR A 22 0.14 -4.26 -0.68
CA TYR A 22 -1.14 -4.92 -0.47
C TYR A 22 -2.23 -3.88 -0.22
N ASN A 23 -3.34 -3.96 -0.97
CA ASN A 23 -4.51 -3.10 -0.83
C ASN A 23 -5.75 -3.95 -0.55
N HIS A 24 -6.44 -3.69 0.56
CA HIS A 24 -7.57 -4.51 1.01
C HIS A 24 -8.82 -4.39 0.11
N TRP A 25 -8.98 -3.28 -0.64
CA TRP A 25 -10.17 -2.97 -1.44
C TRP A 25 -10.58 -4.12 -2.36
N PHE A 26 -9.60 -4.74 -3.02
CA PHE A 26 -9.83 -5.79 -4.01
C PHE A 26 -10.40 -7.09 -3.42
N LYS A 27 -10.42 -7.23 -2.10
CA LYS A 27 -10.99 -8.39 -1.40
C LYS A 27 -12.22 -8.04 -0.60
N LEU A 28 -12.21 -6.90 0.09
CA LEU A 28 -13.19 -6.57 1.12
C LEU A 28 -14.03 -5.34 0.82
N GLY A 29 -13.68 -4.54 -0.20
CA GLY A 29 -14.35 -3.26 -0.44
C GLY A 29 -14.30 -2.37 0.80
N ALA A 30 -15.45 -1.82 1.20
CA ALA A 30 -15.60 -0.99 2.39
C ALA A 30 -15.99 -1.77 3.66
N ASP A 31 -16.01 -3.11 3.63
CA ASP A 31 -16.24 -3.94 4.81
C ASP A 31 -14.95 -4.01 5.63
N ILE A 32 -14.80 -3.08 6.57
CA ILE A 32 -13.57 -2.91 7.34
C ILE A 32 -13.84 -2.84 8.84
N ASP A 33 -12.93 -3.47 9.58
CA ASP A 33 -12.75 -3.31 11.01
C ASP A 33 -11.27 -3.55 11.35
N GLU A 34 -10.83 -3.09 12.52
CA GLU A 34 -9.43 -3.19 12.94
C GLU A 34 -8.92 -4.64 12.97
N GLN A 35 -9.72 -5.58 13.50
CA GLN A 35 -9.32 -6.97 13.65
C GLN A 35 -9.14 -7.65 12.29
N THR A 36 -10.07 -7.41 11.36
CA THR A 36 -10.00 -7.90 9.99
C THR A 36 -8.78 -7.33 9.28
N MET A 37 -8.52 -6.02 9.38
CA MET A 37 -7.34 -5.40 8.75
C MET A 37 -6.03 -5.97 9.32
N LEU A 38 -5.89 -6.08 10.63
CA LEU A 38 -4.71 -6.67 11.28
C LEU A 38 -4.49 -8.13 10.87
N SER A 39 -5.56 -8.90 10.66
CA SER A 39 -5.46 -10.30 10.20
C SER A 39 -4.83 -10.45 8.81
N LEU A 40 -4.88 -9.40 7.98
CA LEU A 40 -4.32 -9.37 6.63
C LEU A 40 -2.85 -8.94 6.61
N VAL A 41 -2.40 -8.19 7.61
CA VAL A 41 -1.04 -7.62 7.68
C VAL A 41 0.01 -8.73 7.76
N GLU A 42 -0.17 -9.71 8.64
CA GLU A 42 0.84 -10.74 8.89
C GLU A 42 1.03 -11.70 7.68
N PRO A 43 -0.02 -12.16 6.98
CA PRO A 43 0.13 -12.83 5.68
C PRO A 43 0.80 -11.97 4.61
N ALA A 44 0.42 -10.69 4.47
CA ALA A 44 1.03 -9.77 3.50
C ALA A 44 2.53 -9.59 3.78
N ARG A 45 2.92 -9.45 5.05
CA ARG A 45 4.31 -9.37 5.49
C ARG A 45 5.10 -10.63 5.12
N ARG A 46 4.54 -11.83 5.32
CA ARG A 46 5.19 -13.09 4.92
C ARG A 46 5.42 -13.21 3.42
N LEU A 47 4.59 -12.57 2.60
CA LEU A 47 4.75 -12.50 1.15
C LEU A 47 5.73 -11.40 0.69
N GLY A 48 6.33 -10.66 1.62
CA GLY A 48 7.29 -9.59 1.32
C GLY A 48 6.64 -8.29 0.87
N MET A 49 5.36 -8.07 1.17
CA MET A 49 4.74 -6.76 0.93
C MET A 49 5.37 -5.71 1.84
N GLU A 50 5.68 -4.55 1.27
CA GLU A 50 6.38 -3.46 1.96
C GLU A 50 5.39 -2.43 2.52
N TYR A 51 4.21 -2.30 1.92
CA TYR A 51 3.16 -1.38 2.34
C TYR A 51 1.79 -2.06 2.42
N PHE A 52 1.04 -1.73 3.46
CA PHE A 52 -0.36 -2.11 3.61
C PHE A 52 -1.23 -0.87 3.45
N VAL A 53 -2.13 -0.86 2.47
CA VAL A 53 -3.01 0.27 2.17
C VAL A 53 -4.40 0.01 2.76
N LEU A 54 -4.77 0.89 3.69
CA LEU A 54 -6.15 1.08 4.10
C LEU A 54 -6.82 2.03 3.09
N ASP A 55 -7.45 1.44 2.08
CA ASP A 55 -8.29 2.13 1.08
C ASP A 55 -9.63 2.64 1.66
N ALA A 56 -10.54 3.08 0.79
CA ALA A 56 -11.81 3.73 1.14
C ALA A 56 -12.66 2.93 2.13
N GLY A 57 -13.29 3.66 3.07
CA GLY A 57 -14.21 3.10 4.08
C GLY A 57 -13.87 3.48 5.52
N TRP A 58 -12.66 3.96 5.79
CA TRP A 58 -12.15 4.21 7.15
C TRP A 58 -12.67 5.47 7.85
N TYR A 59 -13.34 6.36 7.12
CA TYR A 59 -13.70 7.72 7.56
C TYR A 59 -15.09 7.84 8.23
N ALA A 60 -15.63 6.74 8.76
CA ALA A 60 -16.95 6.72 9.40
C ALA A 60 -16.93 7.37 10.80
#